data_AF-A0A5R9GZU8-F1
#
_entry.id   AF-A0A5R9GZU8-F1
#
_cell.length_a   1.000
_cell.length_b   1.000
_cell.length_c   1.000
_cell.angle_alpha   90.00
_cell.angle_beta   90.00
_cell.angle_gamma   90.00
#
_symmetry.space_group_name_H-M   'P 1'
#
loop_
_entity.id
_entity.type
_entity.pdbx_description
1 polymer ?
#
loop_
_entity_poly.entity_id
_entity_poly.type
_entity_poly.pdbx_seq_one_letter_code
_entity_poly.pdbx_strand_id
1 'polypeptide(L)' 'MPEKQPYNNRPLAVVEFLMLKINPHSNWNARLLALLAKHADVPQARVGFPPAWQDDPFWKAPVAGGQT' A
#
# COMPACT_ATOMS: atom_id res chain seq x y z
N MET A 1 5.64 26.07 -5.01
CA MET A 1 4.66 25.14 -4.39
C MET A 1 5.40 23.83 -4.19
N PRO A 2 5.51 23.25 -2.97
CA PRO A 2 6.29 22.03 -2.82
C PRO A 2 5.55 20.92 -3.57
N GLU A 3 6.20 20.45 -4.63
CA GLU A 3 5.84 19.30 -5.42
C GLU A 3 5.47 18.15 -4.45
N LYS A 4 4.21 17.73 -4.46
CA LYS A 4 3.81 16.49 -3.79
C LYS A 4 4.60 15.39 -4.48
N GLN A 5 5.75 14.99 -3.92
CA GLN A 5 6.57 13.88 -4.40
C GLN A 5 5.66 12.66 -4.50
N PRO A 6 5.18 12.28 -5.71
CA PRO A 6 3.93 11.55 -5.72
C PRO A 6 4.10 10.06 -5.46
N TYR A 7 5.31 9.49 -5.53
CA TYR A 7 5.47 8.03 -5.37
C TYR A 7 6.86 7.64 -4.82
N ASN A 8 7.10 7.81 -3.51
CA ASN A 8 8.29 7.24 -2.87
C ASN A 8 8.11 5.75 -2.47
N ASN A 9 6.99 5.13 -2.88
CA ASN A 9 6.66 3.71 -2.68
C ASN A 9 6.39 2.93 -3.99
N ARG A 10 6.86 3.42 -5.15
CA ARG A 10 6.68 2.79 -6.48
C ARG A 10 6.75 1.26 -6.49
N PRO A 11 7.78 0.60 -5.92
CA PRO A 11 7.86 -0.87 -5.98
C PRO A 11 6.72 -1.55 -5.20
N LEU A 12 6.28 -0.99 -4.07
CA LEU A 12 5.24 -1.63 -3.24
C LEU A 12 3.85 -1.48 -3.87
N ALA A 13 3.56 -0.32 -4.46
CA ALA A 13 2.34 -0.10 -5.23
C ALA A 13 2.28 -1.00 -6.47
N VAL A 14 3.42 -1.24 -7.14
CA VAL A 14 3.50 -2.19 -8.25
C VAL A 14 3.25 -3.62 -7.78
N VAL A 15 3.80 -4.03 -6.63
CA VAL A 15 3.53 -5.36 -6.08
C VAL A 15 2.05 -5.51 -5.74
N GLU A 16 1.43 -4.54 -5.07
CA GLU A 16 -0.01 -4.57 -4.79
C GLU A 16 -0.81 -4.68 -6.09
N PHE A 17 -0.51 -3.86 -7.09
CA PHE A 17 -1.18 -3.90 -8.39
C PHE A 17 -1.06 -5.27 -9.07
N LEU A 18 0.12 -5.88 -9.02
CA LEU A 18 0.34 -7.24 -9.54
C LEU A 18 -0.41 -8.29 -8.72
N MET A 19 -0.40 -8.19 -7.39
CA MET A 19 -1.13 -9.09 -6.50
C MET A 19 -2.63 -9.02 -6.78
N LEU A 20 -3.19 -7.84 -7.01
CA LEU A 20 -4.60 -7.65 -7.38
C LEU A 20 -4.94 -8.27 -8.74
N LYS A 21 -4.00 -8.33 -9.69
CA LYS A 21 -4.20 -8.94 -11.01
C LYS A 21 -4.03 -10.46 -11.01
N ILE A 22 -3.03 -10.95 -10.28
CA ILE A 22 -2.64 -12.37 -10.26
C ILE A 22 -3.48 -13.15 -9.24
N ASN A 23 -3.83 -12.52 -8.12
CA ASN A 23 -4.62 -13.11 -7.04
C ASN A 23 -5.48 -12.04 -6.34
N PRO A 24 -6.63 -11.67 -6.92
CA PRO A 24 -7.52 -10.63 -6.36
C PRO A 24 -8.11 -11.00 -4.99
N HIS A 25 -8.02 -12.26 -4.57
CA HIS A 25 -8.45 -12.72 -3.25
C HIS A 25 -7.31 -12.68 -2.22
N SER A 26 -6.12 -12.22 -2.62
CA SER A 26 -4.98 -12.14 -1.74
C SER A 26 -5.14 -10.99 -0.77
N ASN A 27 -5.19 -11.28 0.53
CA ASN A 27 -5.17 -10.30 1.62
C ASN A 27 -3.78 -9.68 1.81
N TRP A 28 -3.01 -9.47 0.74
CA TRP A 28 -1.61 -9.03 0.81
C TRP A 28 -1.49 -7.64 1.44
N ASN A 29 -2.33 -6.70 1.00
CA ASN A 29 -2.40 -5.37 1.57
C ASN A 29 -2.69 -5.40 3.08
N ALA A 30 -3.70 -6.17 3.50
CA ALA A 30 -4.01 -6.33 4.92
C ALA A 30 -2.83 -6.92 5.72
N ARG A 31 -2.09 -7.88 5.15
CA ARG A 31 -0.89 -8.47 5.78
C ARG A 31 0.27 -7.47 5.88
N LEU A 32 0.45 -6.64 4.87
CA LEU A 32 1.45 -5.56 4.87
C LEU A 32 1.12 -4.52 5.94
N LEU A 33 -0.12 -4.04 5.99
CA LEU A 33 -0.58 -3.09 7.01
C LEU A 33 -0.42 -3.69 8.42
N ALA A 34 -0.77 -4.96 8.61
CA ALA A 34 -0.58 -5.65 9.89
C ALA A 34 0.90 -5.78 10.27
N LEU A 35 1.79 -6.03 9.30
CA LEU A 35 3.23 -6.09 9.54
C LEU A 35 3.79 -4.73 9.97
N LEU A 36 3.35 -3.66 9.30
CA LEU A 36 3.74 -2.29 9.65
C LEU A 36 3.20 -1.87 11.00
N ALA A 37 1.98 -2.27 11.35
CA ALA A 37 1.41 -2.06 12.68
C ALA A 37 2.19 -2.82 13.76
N LYS A 38 2.65 -4.05 13.45
CA LYS A 38 3.50 -4.84 14.35
C LYS A 38 4.87 -4.20 14.58
N HIS A 39 5.39 -3.48 13.59
CA HIS A 39 6.69 -2.80 13.63
C HIS A 39 6.51 -1.27 13.61
N ALA A 40 5.64 -0.76 14.49
CA ALA A 40 5.40 0.67 14.64
C ALA A 40 6.63 1.46 15.14
N ASP A 41 7.63 0.76 15.68
CA ASP A 41 8.93 1.32 16.08
C ASP A 41 9.78 1.74 14.87
N VAL A 42 9.52 1.17 13.69
CA VAL A 42 10.26 1.46 12.47
C VAL A 42 9.74 2.77 11.86
N PRO A 43 10.57 3.82 11.76
CA PRO A 43 10.13 5.09 11.20
C PRO A 43 9.81 4.91 9.71
N GLN A 44 8.53 4.92 9.37
CA GLN A 44 8.05 4.70 7.99
C GLN A 44 8.69 5.70 7.01
N ALA A 45 8.94 6.93 7.46
CA ALA A 45 9.65 7.95 6.68
C ALA A 45 11.09 7.55 6.31
N ARG A 46 11.79 6.77 7.14
CA ARG A 46 13.16 6.31 6.87
C ARG A 46 13.23 5.19 5.82
N VAL A 47 12.14 4.44 5.65
CA VAL A 47 12.04 3.37 4.65
C VAL A 47 11.36 3.86 3.36
N GLY A 48 11.11 5.16 3.24
CA GLY A 48 10.58 5.79 2.02
C GLY A 48 9.07 5.92 1.97
N PHE A 49 8.33 5.60 3.03
CA PHE A 49 6.88 5.82 3.06
C PHE A 49 6.55 7.30 3.33
N PRO A 50 5.72 7.94 2.49
CA PRO A 50 5.24 9.29 2.75
C PRO A 50 4.29 9.30 3.97
N PRO A 51 4.16 10.43 4.68
CA PRO A 51 3.20 10.54 5.77
C PRO A 51 1.77 10.27 5.28
N ALA A 52 0.99 9.52 6.07
CA ALA A 52 -0.40 9.13 5.78
C ALA A 52 -0.63 8.37 4.46
N TRP A 53 0.38 7.68 3.92
CA TRP A 53 0.23 6.88 2.69
C TRP A 53 -0.82 5.76 2.80
N GLN A 54 -1.02 5.22 4.01
CA GLN A 54 -2.02 4.19 4.31
C GLN A 54 -3.46 4.73 4.16
N ASP A 55 -3.63 6.05 4.19
CA ASP A 55 -4.91 6.69 4.01
C ASP A 55 -5.35 6.79 2.55
N ASP A 56 -4.44 6.53 1.61
CA ASP A 56 -4.72 6.58 0.19
C ASP A 56 -5.80 5.54 -0.19
N PRO A 57 -6.81 5.92 -1.00
CA PRO A 57 -7.85 5.01 -1.46
C PRO A 57 -7.32 3.72 -2.10
N PHE A 58 -6.16 3.78 -2.74
CA PHE A 58 -5.48 2.61 -3.32
C PHE A 58 -5.24 1.51 -2.27
N TRP A 59 -4.89 1.89 -1.03
CA TRP A 59 -4.62 0.96 0.06
C TRP A 59 -5.88 0.59 0.86
N LYS A 60 -6.97 1.37 0.74
CA LYS A 60 -8.24 1.12 1.46
C LYS A 60 -9.23 0.24 0.70
N ALA A 61 -9.08 0.11 -0.61
CA ALA A 61 -9.99 -0.71 -1.41
C ALA A 61 -9.60 -2.19 -1.32
N PRO A 62 -10.46 -3.09 -0.80
CA PRO A 62 -10.43 -4.46 -1.29
C PRO A 62 -10.87 -4.34 -2.74
N VAL A 63 -9.97 -4.52 -3.69
CA VAL A 63 -10.36 -4.59 -5.10
C VAL A 63 -11.07 -5.93 -5.24
N ALA A 64 -12.36 -5.90 -4.95
CA ALA A 64 -13.26 -7.03 -5.10
C ALA A 64 -13.10 -7.52 -6.54
N GLY A 65 -12.55 -8.72 -6.67
CA GLY A 65 -12.67 -9.46 -7.90
C GLY A 65 -14.16 -9.61 -8.23
N GLY A 66 -14.57 -8.96 -9.32
CA GLY A 66 -15.79 -9.28 -10.06
C GLY A 66 -17.09 -8.68 -9.54
N GLN A 67 -17.59 -7.67 -10.24
CA GLN A 67 -19.01 -7.48 -10.57
C GLN A 67 -19.01 -7.02 -12.05
N THR A 68 -19.18 -7.96 -13.00
CA THR A 68 -20.42 -8.24 -13.77
C THR A 68 -20.89 -7.08 -14.62
#